data_AF-A0A0R2AF87-F1
#
_entry.id   AF-A0A0R2AF87-F1
#
_cell.length_a   1.000
_cell.length_b   1.000
_cell.length_c   1.000
_cell.angle_alpha   90.00
_cell.angle_beta   90.00
_cell.angle_gamma   90.00
#
_symmetry.space_group_name_H-M   'P 1'
#
loop_
_entity.id
_entity.type
_entity.pdbx_description
1 polymer ?
#
loop_
_entity_poly.entity_id
_entity_poly.type
_entity_poly.pdbx_seq_one_letter_code
_entity_poly.pdbx_strand_id
1 'polypeptide(L)'
;MATIEPFKGESVPVLVWDITPADEAALDRYEGWPFLYRKETIKVRLNGKTVQAMVYIMNEGRPLGQPSCYYYRTILDGYKSAGFDVEILRKAVADSFEEDNECTKP
;
A
#
# COMPACT_ATOMS: atom_id res chain seq x y z
N MET A 1 7.30 -3.41 5.35
CA MET A 1 6.96 -2.39 4.34
C MET A 1 5.67 -2.82 3.65
N ALA A 2 5.01 -1.93 2.92
CA ALA A 2 3.76 -2.22 2.20
C ALA A 2 3.85 -1.67 0.78
N THR A 3 3.14 -2.30 -0.14
CA THR A 3 2.98 -1.83 -1.53
C THR A 3 1.59 -2.23 -2.03
N ILE A 4 1.23 -1.75 -3.21
CA ILE A 4 0.00 -2.12 -3.92
C ILE A 4 0.32 -2.54 -5.35
N GLU A 5 -0.53 -3.38 -5.93
CA GLU A 5 -0.46 -3.77 -7.33
C GLU A 5 -1.86 -3.92 -7.94
N PRO A 6 -1.99 -3.85 -9.27
CA PRO A 6 -3.28 -4.05 -9.91
C PRO A 6 -3.76 -5.51 -9.76
N PHE A 7 -4.87 -5.70 -9.05
CA PHE A 7 -5.55 -6.99 -8.96
C PHE A 7 -7.02 -6.86 -9.35
N LYS A 8 -7.43 -7.60 -10.39
CA LYS A 8 -8.77 -7.43 -10.99
C LYS A 8 -9.86 -7.87 -10.00
N GLY A 9 -10.77 -6.96 -9.70
CA GLY A 9 -11.94 -7.22 -8.84
C GLY A 9 -11.68 -6.97 -7.36
N GLU A 10 -10.45 -6.65 -6.97
CA GLU A 10 -10.08 -6.29 -5.60
C GLU A 10 -9.87 -4.78 -5.47
N SER A 11 -9.87 -4.30 -4.24
CA SER A 11 -9.61 -2.89 -3.92
C SER A 11 -9.09 -2.74 -2.50
N VAL A 12 -8.32 -1.68 -2.26
CA VAL A 12 -7.84 -1.31 -0.92
C VAL A 12 -8.40 0.06 -0.52
N PRO A 13 -8.84 0.25 0.73
CA PRO A 13 -9.28 1.55 1.20
C PRO A 13 -8.08 2.49 1.32
N VAL A 14 -8.30 3.78 1.05
CA VAL A 14 -7.24 4.80 1.07
C VAL A 14 -7.66 6.03 1.86
N LEU A 15 -6.69 6.66 2.52
CA LEU A 15 -6.79 8.03 2.99
C LEU A 15 -6.12 8.94 1.96
N VAL A 16 -6.78 10.05 1.63
CA VAL A 16 -6.25 11.06 0.70
C VAL A 16 -5.93 12.30 1.50
N TRP A 17 -4.68 12.74 1.43
CA TRP A 17 -4.17 13.92 2.12
C TRP A 17 -3.86 15.02 1.10
N ASP A 18 -4.10 16.27 1.48
CA ASP A 18 -3.56 17.43 0.78
C ASP A 18 -2.18 17.74 1.37
N ILE A 19 -1.17 17.89 0.52
CA ILE A 19 0.23 18.03 0.93
C ILE A 19 0.88 19.18 0.17
N THR A 20 1.82 19.85 0.83
CA THR A 20 2.62 20.90 0.19
C THR A 20 3.80 20.31 -0.59
N PRO A 21 4.44 21.07 -1.49
CA PRO A 21 5.66 20.62 -2.15
C PRO A 21 6.80 20.28 -1.17
N ALA A 22 6.84 20.92 0.00
CA ALA A 22 7.84 20.63 1.04
C ALA A 22 7.56 19.28 1.72
N ASP A 23 6.29 18.94 1.94
CA ASP A 23 5.88 17.64 2.48
C ASP A 23 6.22 16.53 1.47
N GLU A 24 5.93 16.74 0.18
CA GLU A 24 6.30 15.80 -0.88
C GLU A 24 7.81 15.57 -0.92
N ALA A 25 8.63 16.63 -0.86
CA ALA A 25 10.08 16.48 -0.84
C ALA A 25 10.60 15.75 0.41
N ALA A 26 9.89 15.84 1.55
CA ALA A 26 10.21 15.07 2.75
C ALA A 26 9.82 13.60 2.61
N LEU A 27 8.64 13.32 2.03
CA LEU A 27 8.17 11.97 1.72
C LEU A 27 9.09 11.28 0.70
N ASP A 28 9.56 11.98 -0.33
CA ASP A 28 10.51 11.42 -1.32
C ASP A 28 11.77 10.87 -0.65
N ARG A 29 12.31 11.58 0.34
CA ARG A 29 13.47 11.11 1.11
C ARG A 29 13.13 9.93 2.01
N TYR A 30 11.97 9.97 2.66
CA TYR A 30 11.52 8.91 3.57
C TYR A 30 11.25 7.59 2.85
N GLU A 31 10.59 7.65 1.69
CA GLU A 31 10.24 6.50 0.85
C GLU A 31 11.42 6.01 0.01
N GLY A 32 12.57 6.69 0.06
CA GLY A 32 13.76 6.33 -0.70
C GLY A 32 13.56 6.45 -2.22
N TRP A 33 12.74 7.40 -2.67
CA TRP A 33 12.51 7.66 -4.09
C TRP A 33 13.79 8.19 -4.77
N PRO A 34 14.11 7.74 -6.01
CA PRO A 34 13.36 6.79 -6.85
C PRO A 34 13.81 5.32 -6.71
N PHE A 35 14.67 4.98 -5.75
CA PHE A 35 15.36 3.68 -5.70
C PHE A 35 14.54 2.57 -5.02
N LEU A 36 13.86 2.88 -3.91
CA LEU A 36 13.07 1.92 -3.16
C LEU A 36 11.62 1.89 -3.64
N TYR A 37 11.02 3.07 -3.77
CA TYR A 37 9.68 3.28 -4.34
C TYR A 37 9.75 4.20 -5.56
N ARG A 38 8.82 3.98 -6.49
CA ARG A 38 8.50 4.92 -7.58
C ARG A 38 7.24 5.71 -7.22
N LYS A 39 7.10 6.90 -7.82
CA LYS A 39 5.90 7.73 -7.71
C LYS A 39 5.00 7.51 -8.92
N GLU A 40 3.72 7.30 -8.67
CA GLU A 40 2.69 7.23 -9.70
C GLU A 40 1.53 8.16 -9.39
N THR A 41 0.85 8.66 -10.42
CA THR A 41 -0.42 9.36 -10.27
C THR A 41 -1.54 8.41 -10.63
N ILE A 42 -2.39 8.07 -9.66
CA ILE A 42 -3.50 7.15 -9.83
C ILE A 42 -4.84 7.88 -9.68
N LYS A 43 -5.90 7.24 -10.19
CA LYS A 43 -7.28 7.70 -9.99
C LYS A 43 -7.88 6.98 -8.79
N VAL A 44 -8.39 7.74 -7.82
CA VAL A 44 -9.07 7.19 -6.64
C VAL A 44 -10.51 7.71 -6.56
N ARG A 45 -11.41 6.89 -6.01
CA ARG A 45 -12.79 7.30 -5.73
C ARG A 45 -12.86 7.91 -4.33
N LEU A 46 -13.20 9.20 -4.27
CA LEU A 46 -13.33 9.96 -3.03
C LEU A 46 -14.69 10.65 -3.02
N ASN A 47 -15.55 10.34 -2.04
CA ASN A 47 -16.87 10.96 -1.85
C ASN A 47 -17.73 10.98 -3.14
N GLY A 48 -17.74 9.85 -3.87
CA GLY A 48 -18.48 9.68 -5.12
C GLY A 48 -17.86 10.36 -6.34
N LYS A 49 -16.70 11.02 -6.21
CA LYS A 49 -15.95 11.64 -7.30
C LYS A 49 -14.65 10.89 -7.57
N THR A 50 -14.16 10.98 -8.79
CA THR A 50 -12.82 10.50 -9.14
C THR A 50 -11.83 11.66 -9.03
N VAL A 51 -10.77 11.47 -8.25
CA VAL A 51 -9.68 12.44 -8.10
C VAL A 51 -8.36 11.79 -8.50
N GLN A 52 -7.39 12.60 -8.94
CA GLN A 52 -6.03 12.15 -9.18
C GLN A 52 -5.21 12.36 -7.91
N ALA A 53 -4.45 11.35 -7.49
CA ALA A 53 -3.60 11.39 -6.31
C ALA A 53 -2.25 10.75 -6.62
N MET A 54 -1.19 11.30 -6.02
CA MET A 54 0.14 10.69 -6.05
C MET A 54 0.21 9.56 -5.01
N VAL A 55 0.89 8.47 -5.38
CA VAL A 55 1.16 7.33 -4.49
C VAL A 55 2.58 6.81 -4.73
N TYR A 56 3.20 6.26 -3.67
CA TYR A 56 4.45 5.52 -3.77
C TYR A 56 4.18 4.03 -3.91
N ILE A 57 4.75 3.41 -4.93
CA ILE A 57 4.64 1.97 -5.19
C ILE A 57 6.04 1.35 -5.19
N MET A 58 6.24 0.22 -4.51
CA MET A 58 7.56 -0.39 -4.38
C MET A 58 8.05 -0.84 -5.76
N ASN A 59 9.34 -0.62 -6.05
CA ASN A 59 9.95 -1.08 -7.28
C ASN A 59 9.96 -2.62 -7.35
N GLU A 60 9.83 -3.16 -8.57
CA GLU A 60 9.82 -4.59 -8.85
C GLU A 60 11.13 -5.30 -8.45
N GLY A 61 11.10 -6.63 -8.39
CA GLY A 61 12.27 -7.45 -8.08
C GLY A 61 12.56 -7.63 -6.59
N ARG A 62 11.61 -7.25 -5.72
CA ARG A 62 11.64 -7.54 -4.29
C ARG A 62 10.61 -8.64 -4.00
N PRO A 63 10.97 -9.72 -3.28
CA PRO A 63 10.02 -10.76 -2.94
C PRO A 63 8.93 -10.18 -2.04
N LEU A 64 7.71 -10.72 -2.20
CA LEU A 64 6.69 -10.57 -1.17
C LEU A 64 7.25 -11.13 0.14
N GLY A 65 6.83 -10.54 1.24
CA GLY A 65 7.39 -10.89 2.53
C GLY A 65 6.53 -10.36 3.63
N GLN A 66 6.51 -11.12 4.72
CA GLN A 66 5.65 -10.80 5.84
C GLN A 66 6.01 -9.45 6.48
N PRO A 67 5.01 -8.61 6.80
CA PRO A 67 5.26 -7.47 7.64
C PRO A 67 5.71 -7.93 9.02
N SER A 68 6.63 -7.19 9.65
CA SER A 68 6.92 -7.40 11.06
C SER A 68 5.65 -7.15 11.90
N CYS A 69 5.51 -7.82 13.04
CA CYS A 69 4.36 -7.65 13.93
C CYS A 69 4.11 -6.18 14.30
N TYR A 70 5.19 -5.42 14.51
CA TYR A 70 5.14 -4.00 14.80
C TYR A 70 4.58 -3.18 13.62
N TYR A 71 5.05 -3.46 12.41
CA TYR A 71 4.60 -2.77 11.20
C TYR A 71 3.13 -3.08 10.90
N TYR A 72 2.75 -4.35 10.97
CA TYR A 72 1.36 -4.78 10.82
C TYR A 72 0.44 -4.08 11.84
N ARG A 73 0.87 -4.02 13.12
CA ARG A 73 0.05 -3.39 14.16
C ARG A 73 -0.18 -1.91 13.90
N THR A 74 0.85 -1.22 13.41
CA THR A 74 0.75 0.20 13.03
C THR A 74 -0.32 0.42 11.95
N ILE A 75 -0.33 -0.40 10.90
CA ILE A 75 -1.33 -0.30 9.84
C ILE A 75 -2.72 -0.69 10.37
N LEU A 76 -2.82 -1.74 11.18
CA LEU A 76 -4.08 -2.20 11.77
C LEU A 76 -4.74 -1.10 12.63
N ASP A 77 -3.95 -0.39 13.43
CA ASP A 77 -4.47 0.71 14.24
C ASP A 77 -4.85 1.92 13.38
N GLY A 78 -4.14 2.15 12.27
CA GLY A 78 -4.54 3.09 11.21
C GLY A 78 -5.91 2.75 10.61
N TYR A 79 -6.14 1.51 10.19
CA TYR A 79 -7.43 1.03 9.67
C TYR A 79 -8.57 1.27 10.67
N LYS A 80 -8.36 0.90 11.94
CA LYS A 80 -9.37 1.12 13.00
C LYS A 80 -9.69 2.60 13.19
N SER A 81 -8.66 3.46 13.22
CA SER A 81 -8.85 4.90 13.41
C SER A 81 -9.60 5.56 12.25
N ALA A 82 -9.39 5.06 11.03
CA ALA A 82 -10.06 5.51 9.82
C ALA A 82 -11.47 4.89 9.63
N GLY A 83 -11.86 3.93 10.48
CA GLY A 83 -13.12 3.20 10.34
C GLY A 83 -13.15 2.23 9.15
N PHE A 84 -11.99 1.78 8.68
CA PHE A 84 -11.87 0.82 7.58
C PHE A 84 -12.15 -0.62 8.04
N ASP A 85 -12.61 -1.45 7.11
CA ASP A 85 -12.75 -2.88 7.34
C ASP A 85 -11.37 -3.53 7.49
N VAL A 86 -11.08 -4.01 8.70
CA VAL A 86 -9.81 -4.65 9.05
C VAL A 86 -9.65 -6.02 8.40
N GLU A 87 -10.72 -6.66 7.93
CA GLU A 87 -10.64 -7.94 7.23
C GLU A 87 -9.90 -7.83 5.89
N ILE A 88 -9.96 -6.66 5.24
CA ILE A 88 -9.18 -6.39 4.01
C ILE A 88 -7.67 -6.51 4.31
N LEU A 89 -7.21 -5.94 5.42
CA LEU A 89 -5.80 -6.03 5.83
C LEU A 89 -5.42 -7.45 6.24
N ARG A 90 -6.31 -8.16 6.96
CA ARG A 90 -6.08 -9.55 7.37
C ARG A 90 -5.96 -10.49 6.16
N LYS A 91 -6.85 -10.32 5.17
CA LYS A 91 -6.82 -11.05 3.91
C LYS A 91 -5.52 -10.77 3.15
N ALA A 92 -5.15 -9.51 2.97
CA ALA A 92 -3.90 -9.14 2.29
C ALA A 92 -2.65 -9.77 2.95
N VAL A 93 -2.65 -9.85 4.29
CA VAL A 93 -1.58 -10.54 5.01
C VAL A 93 -1.63 -12.05 4.76
N ALA A 94 -2.81 -12.68 4.80
CA ALA A 94 -2.98 -14.11 4.49
C ALA A 94 -2.52 -14.46 3.06
N ASP A 95 -2.93 -13.67 2.07
CA ASP A 95 -2.58 -13.86 0.66
C ASP A 95 -1.04 -13.77 0.45
N SER A 96 -0.37 -12.90 1.21
CA SER A 96 1.10 -12.82 1.18
C SER A 96 1.82 -14.08 1.72
N PHE A 97 1.15 -14.99 2.44
CA PHE A 97 1.70 -16.31 2.79
C PHE A 97 1.55 -17.33 1.67
N GLU A 98 0.52 -17.21 0.82
CA GLU A 98 0.17 -18.21 -0.18
C GLU A 98 1.00 -18.05 -1.46
N GLU A 99 1.28 -16.81 -1.88
CA GLU A 99 2.13 -16.56 -3.05
C GLU A 99 3.60 -16.94 -2.82
N ASP A 100 4.10 -16.88 -1.58
CA ASP A 100 5.42 -17.41 -1.20
C ASP A 100 5.53 -18.94 -1.43
N ASN A 101 4.40 -19.66 -1.46
CA ASN A 101 4.34 -21.12 -1.69
C ASN A 101 4.05 -21.50 -3.15
N GLU A 102 3.75 -20.56 -4.04
CA GLU A 102 3.38 -20.89 -5.43
C GLU A 102 4.60 -21.19 -6.33
N CYS A 103 5.83 -21.03 -5.81
CA CYS A 103 7.08 -21.54 -6.41
C CYS A 103 7.34 -23.04 -6.11
N THR A 104 6.34 -23.80 -5.67
CA THR A 104 6.45 -25.27 -5.47
C THR A 104 5.21 -26.05 -5.89
N LYS A 105 4.61 -25.71 -7.04
CA LYS A 105 3.72 -26.66 -7.75
C LYS A 105 4.53 -27.33 -8.89
N PRO A 106 4.48 -28.68 -9.01
CA PRO A 106 5.29 -29.45 -9.97
C PRO A 106 4.91 -29.21 -11.44
#